data_AF-A0A3L7PIA4-F1
#
_entry.id   AF-A0A3L7PIA4-F1
#
_cell.length_a   1.000
_cell.length_b   1.000
_cell.length_c   1.000
_cell.angle_alpha   90.00
_cell.angle_beta   90.00
_cell.angle_gamma   90.00
#
_symmetry.space_group_name_H-M   'P 1'
#
loop_
_entity.id
_entity.type
_entity.pdbx_description
1 polymer ?
#
loop_
_entity_poly.entity_id
_entity_poly.type
_entity_poly.pdbx_seq_one_letter_code
_entity_poly.pdbx_strand_id
1 'polypeptide(L)'
;NELALNPPGPFHHFHAPIVPLLLWAAAAGLGQGASSRSTTGSTSMPEPASVKWLPSASPLLAFSLTFGIWTCVVFSQNPLSLKFWDSGKPEYWGKRYVPDERPQQFAKIASLIPPTARVASTDFVHPRYTHFERSYDYSQYPRVVNGNRPGAPDDTDYIVIDTRHPYSWIHGPEDVRELRTEPDRWELLPDETNGYFIVLKRKTNVVEQK
;
A
#
# COMPACT_ATOMS: atom_id res chain seq x y z
N ASN A 1 -7.27 17.16 15.57
CA ASN A 1 -6.31 16.05 15.52
C ASN A 1 -5.77 15.96 14.10
N GLU A 2 -4.86 16.88 13.76
CA GLU A 2 -4.34 17.03 12.38
C GLU A 2 -3.45 15.84 11.96
N LEU A 3 -2.89 15.12 12.93
CA LEU A 3 -2.16 13.87 12.73
C LEU A 3 -3.01 12.75 12.11
N ALA A 4 -4.34 12.76 12.29
CA ALA A 4 -5.24 11.76 11.72
C ALA A 4 -5.61 12.03 10.25
N LEU A 5 -5.32 13.22 9.73
CA LEU A 5 -5.67 13.64 8.36
C LEU A 5 -4.50 13.48 7.37
N ASN A 6 -3.27 13.27 7.85
CA ASN A 6 -2.10 13.08 6.99
C ASN A 6 -2.03 11.62 6.50
N PRO A 7 -2.01 11.36 5.18
CA PRO A 7 -1.76 10.03 4.63
C PRO A 7 -0.35 9.53 5.03
N PRO A 8 -0.19 8.26 5.46
CA PRO A 8 -1.22 7.25 5.63
C PRO A 8 -1.81 7.39 7.03
N GLY A 9 -3.04 7.91 7.16
CA GLY A 9 -3.69 7.94 8.47
C GLY A 9 -3.82 6.51 9.02
N PRO A 10 -3.87 6.31 10.35
CA PRO A 10 -3.83 4.99 11.01
C PRO A 10 -5.08 4.11 10.78
N PHE A 11 -5.85 4.36 9.72
CA PHE A 11 -7.12 3.72 9.39
C PHE A 11 -7.00 2.21 9.14
N HIS A 12 -5.79 1.69 8.90
CA HIS A 12 -5.59 0.29 8.51
C HIS A 12 -5.13 -0.64 9.63
N HIS A 13 -4.68 -0.13 10.78
CA HIS A 13 -3.97 -0.98 11.75
C HIS A 13 -4.80 -1.47 12.95
N PHE A 14 -5.98 -0.90 13.24
CA PHE A 14 -6.72 -1.24 14.48
C PHE A 14 -8.14 -1.78 14.31
N HIS A 15 -8.73 -1.74 13.11
CA HIS A 15 -10.12 -2.22 12.93
C HIS A 15 -10.22 -3.73 12.60
N ALA A 16 -9.21 -4.30 11.95
CA ALA A 16 -9.22 -5.70 11.51
C ALA A 16 -9.44 -6.73 12.65
N PRO A 17 -8.83 -6.61 13.85
CA PRO A 17 -9.06 -7.57 14.94
C PRO A 17 -10.33 -7.30 15.76
N ILE A 18 -10.88 -6.08 15.74
CA ILE A 18 -12.10 -5.72 16.49
C ILE A 18 -13.33 -6.40 15.90
N VAL A 19 -13.42 -6.51 14.58
CA VAL A 19 -14.60 -7.08 13.91
C VAL A 19 -14.83 -8.56 14.27
N PRO A 20 -13.83 -9.45 14.23
CA PRO A 20 -13.98 -10.83 14.72
C PRO A 20 -14.35 -10.91 16.20
N LEU A 21 -13.78 -10.05 17.05
CA LEU A 21 -14.09 -10.02 18.49
C LEU A 21 -15.54 -9.59 18.77
N LEU A 22 -16.02 -8.55 18.08
CA LEU A 22 -17.41 -8.11 18.21
C LEU A 22 -18.39 -9.17 17.68
N LEU A 23 -18.06 -9.83 16.57
CA LEU A 23 -18.86 -10.93 16.02
C LEU A 23 -18.89 -12.12 16.98
N TRP A 24 -17.74 -12.47 17.56
CA TRP A 24 -17.64 -13.58 18.50
C TRP A 24 -18.32 -13.29 19.82
N ALA A 25 -18.20 -12.06 20.35
CA ALA A 25 -18.94 -11.60 21.51
C ALA A 25 -20.46 -11.61 21.27
N ALA A 26 -20.91 -11.17 20.08
CA ALA A 26 -22.32 -11.28 19.69
C ALA A 26 -22.78 -12.74 19.64
N ALA A 27 -22.01 -13.64 19.01
CA ALA A 27 -22.31 -15.07 18.96
C ALA A 27 -22.33 -15.74 20.35
N ALA A 28 -21.40 -15.38 21.24
CA ALA A 28 -21.35 -15.88 22.61
C ALA A 28 -22.55 -15.39 23.45
N GLY A 29 -22.93 -14.13 23.32
CA GLY A 29 -24.14 -13.58 23.97
C GLY A 29 -25.43 -14.26 23.51
N LEU A 30 -25.49 -14.69 22.24
CA LEU A 30 -26.62 -15.43 21.67
C LEU A 30 -26.81 -16.82 22.27
N GLY A 31 -25.73 -17.56 22.51
CA GLY A 31 -25.79 -18.90 23.11
C GLY A 31 -26.36 -18.88 24.54
N GLN A 32 -26.10 -17.81 25.30
CA GLN A 32 -26.63 -17.63 26.65
C GLN A 32 -28.10 -17.19 26.65
N GLY A 33 -28.51 -16.30 25.73
CA GLY A 33 -29.89 -15.84 25.60
C GLY A 33 -30.86 -16.92 25.12
N ALA A 34 -30.43 -17.81 24.23
CA ALA A 34 -31.23 -18.95 23.77
C ALA A 34 -31.44 -20.00 24.88
N SER A 35 -30.42 -20.22 25.72
CA SER A 35 -30.49 -21.14 26.87
C SER A 35 -31.41 -20.62 27.98
N SER A 36 -31.56 -19.30 28.12
CA SER A 36 -32.40 -18.65 29.12
C SER A 36 -33.90 -18.63 28.75
N ARG A 37 -34.25 -18.75 27.46
CA ARG A 37 -35.65 -18.78 26.99
C ARG A 37 -36.34 -20.14 27.08
N SER A 38 -35.63 -21.17 27.55
CA SER A 38 -36.16 -22.54 27.65
C SER A 38 -37.05 -22.80 28.88
N THR A 39 -37.32 -21.79 29.73
CA THR A 39 -37.93 -22.07 31.06
C THR A 39 -39.14 -21.22 31.44
N THR A 40 -39.84 -20.58 30.51
CA THR A 40 -41.11 -19.91 30.85
C THR A 40 -42.15 -19.93 29.73
N GLY A 41 -43.21 -20.69 29.96
CA GLY A 41 -44.60 -20.35 29.65
C GLY A 41 -44.98 -20.03 28.21
N SER A 42 -45.57 -21.04 27.55
CA SER A 42 -46.35 -20.91 26.32
C SER A 42 -47.41 -19.81 26.40
N THR A 43 -47.26 -18.76 25.58
CA THR A 43 -48.40 -17.96 25.10
C THR A 43 -48.20 -17.65 23.62
N SER A 44 -49.02 -18.27 22.78
CA SER A 44 -49.00 -18.13 21.32
C SER A 44 -49.54 -16.76 20.87
N MET A 45 -48.68 -15.93 20.31
CA MET A 45 -49.09 -14.75 19.52
C MET A 45 -49.06 -15.10 18.03
N PRO A 46 -50.00 -14.59 17.21
CA PRO A 46 -50.04 -14.89 15.78
C PRO A 46 -48.89 -14.18 15.05
N GLU A 47 -48.18 -14.93 14.21
CA GLU A 47 -47.04 -14.49 13.42
C GLU A 47 -47.50 -13.61 12.23
N PRO A 48 -46.91 -12.42 12.01
CA PRO A 48 -47.18 -11.64 10.80
C PRO A 48 -46.58 -12.34 9.57
N ALA A 49 -47.37 -12.48 8.51
CA ALA A 49 -47.09 -13.29 7.33
C ALA A 49 -46.01 -12.73 6.37
N SER A 50 -45.19 -11.77 6.78
CA SER A 50 -44.20 -11.13 5.91
C SER A 50 -42.78 -11.44 6.38
N VAL A 51 -42.00 -12.04 5.47
CA VAL A 51 -40.56 -12.34 5.52
C VAL A 51 -40.20 -13.76 6.05
N LYS A 52 -40.69 -14.80 5.36
CA LYS A 52 -40.21 -16.20 5.50
C LYS A 52 -38.85 -16.48 4.84
N TRP A 53 -38.11 -15.45 4.41
CA TRP A 53 -36.84 -15.59 3.67
C TRP A 53 -35.59 -15.38 4.54
N LEU A 54 -35.73 -14.98 5.80
CA LEU A 54 -34.66 -15.14 6.78
C LEU A 54 -35.00 -16.34 7.66
N PRO A 55 -34.07 -17.30 7.87
CA PRO A 55 -34.24 -18.25 8.96
C PRO A 55 -34.47 -17.46 10.24
N SER A 56 -35.20 -18.03 11.20
CA SER A 56 -35.54 -17.50 12.53
C SER A 56 -34.29 -17.25 13.40
N ALA A 57 -33.38 -16.46 12.88
CA ALA A 57 -32.23 -15.88 13.51
C ALA A 57 -32.74 -14.96 14.60
N SER A 58 -32.16 -15.12 15.79
CA SER A 58 -32.38 -14.21 16.91
C SER A 58 -32.23 -12.75 16.45
N PRO A 59 -33.00 -11.79 16.99
CA PRO A 59 -32.95 -10.37 16.60
C PRO A 59 -31.54 -9.78 16.69
N LEU A 60 -30.70 -10.31 17.59
CA LEU A 60 -29.29 -9.95 17.73
C LEU A 60 -28.43 -10.49 16.58
N LEU A 61 -28.67 -11.70 16.05
CA LEU A 61 -27.97 -12.21 14.86
C LEU A 61 -28.37 -11.38 13.62
N ALA A 62 -29.65 -11.08 13.47
CA ALA A 62 -30.13 -10.19 12.40
C ALA A 62 -29.48 -8.81 12.50
N PHE A 63 -29.38 -8.23 13.70
CA PHE A 63 -28.69 -6.96 13.95
C PHE A 63 -27.20 -7.02 13.59
N SER A 64 -26.46 -8.03 14.06
CA SER A 64 -25.03 -8.19 13.75
C SER A 64 -24.77 -8.36 12.26
N LEU A 65 -25.58 -9.18 11.56
CA LEU A 65 -25.48 -9.34 10.11
C LEU A 65 -25.78 -8.03 9.38
N THR A 66 -26.81 -7.29 9.82
CA THR A 66 -27.17 -6.00 9.23
C THR A 66 -26.04 -4.97 9.41
N PHE A 67 -25.41 -4.90 10.59
CA PHE A 67 -24.26 -4.02 10.84
C PHE A 67 -23.02 -4.41 10.04
N GLY A 68 -22.77 -5.72 9.89
CA GLY A 68 -21.69 -6.24 9.05
C GLY A 68 -21.88 -5.85 7.59
N ILE A 69 -23.07 -6.10 7.05
CA ILE A 69 -23.44 -5.71 5.67
C ILE A 69 -23.34 -4.18 5.50
N TRP A 70 -23.87 -3.41 6.45
CA TRP A 70 -23.81 -1.95 6.40
C TRP A 70 -22.36 -1.43 6.39
N THR A 71 -21.49 -2.03 7.20
CA THR A 71 -20.06 -1.70 7.21
C THR A 71 -19.39 -2.08 5.89
N CYS A 72 -19.76 -3.22 5.29
CA CYS A 72 -19.30 -3.59 3.95
C CYS A 72 -19.72 -2.58 2.90
N VAL A 73 -20.96 -2.08 2.95
CA VAL A 73 -21.51 -1.11 1.99
C VAL A 73 -20.93 0.30 2.17
N VAL A 74 -20.69 0.76 3.40
CA VAL A 74 -20.29 2.16 3.66
C VAL A 74 -18.76 2.32 3.77
N PHE A 75 -18.06 1.34 4.34
CA PHE A 75 -16.65 1.49 4.72
C PHE A 75 -15.69 0.57 3.98
N SER A 76 -16.17 -0.48 3.30
CA SER A 76 -15.23 -1.41 2.66
C SER A 76 -14.58 -0.82 1.41
N GLN A 77 -13.55 -1.52 0.94
CA GLN A 77 -12.77 -1.17 -0.23
C GLN A 77 -13.12 -2.03 -1.47
N ASN A 78 -14.19 -2.82 -1.39
CA ASN A 78 -14.59 -3.74 -2.46
C ASN A 78 -15.72 -3.16 -3.34
N PRO A 79 -16.06 -3.78 -4.49
CA PRO A 79 -17.07 -3.28 -5.42
C PRO A 79 -18.49 -3.12 -4.86
N LEU A 80 -18.81 -3.70 -3.70
CA LEU A 80 -20.11 -3.55 -3.03
C LEU A 80 -20.18 -2.30 -2.13
N SER A 81 -19.08 -1.54 -2.03
CA SER A 81 -19.01 -0.33 -1.22
C SER A 81 -19.29 0.94 -2.02
N LEU A 82 -19.95 1.91 -1.40
CA LEU A 82 -20.12 3.25 -1.94
C LEU A 82 -18.78 3.94 -2.23
N LYS A 83 -17.79 3.74 -1.34
CA LYS A 83 -16.46 4.35 -1.48
C LYS A 83 -15.70 3.87 -2.73
N PHE A 84 -15.99 2.66 -3.20
CA PHE A 84 -15.35 2.12 -4.40
C PHE A 84 -15.76 2.88 -5.66
N TRP A 85 -17.00 3.38 -5.71
CA TRP A 85 -17.56 4.08 -6.86
C TRP A 85 -17.50 5.61 -6.76
N ASP A 86 -17.16 6.16 -5.58
CA ASP A 86 -17.05 7.61 -5.36
C ASP A 86 -15.69 8.16 -5.82
N SER A 87 -15.68 8.90 -6.95
CA SER A 87 -14.48 9.53 -7.52
C SER A 87 -13.81 10.57 -6.62
N GLY A 88 -14.53 11.12 -5.63
CA GLY A 88 -14.00 12.06 -4.65
C GLY A 88 -13.11 11.41 -3.60
N LYS A 89 -13.14 10.07 -3.46
CA LYS A 89 -12.39 9.35 -2.43
C LYS A 89 -11.08 8.75 -2.95
N PRO A 90 -10.05 8.56 -2.09
CA PRO A 90 -8.87 7.74 -2.43
C PRO A 90 -9.24 6.29 -2.75
N GLU A 91 -10.37 5.82 -2.19
CA GLU A 91 -10.85 4.46 -2.38
C GLU A 91 -11.49 4.16 -3.74
N TYR A 92 -11.68 5.19 -4.58
CA TYR A 92 -12.23 5.07 -5.91
C TYR A 92 -11.49 4.02 -6.75
N TRP A 93 -12.23 3.10 -7.37
CA TRP A 93 -11.66 2.04 -8.18
C TRP A 93 -10.74 2.57 -9.27
N GLY A 94 -11.10 3.70 -9.90
CA GLY A 94 -10.29 4.31 -10.95
C GLY A 94 -8.93 4.78 -10.43
N LYS A 95 -8.83 5.26 -9.19
CA LYS A 95 -7.55 5.67 -8.60
C LYS A 95 -6.69 4.49 -8.14
N ARG A 96 -7.29 3.32 -7.91
CA ARG A 96 -6.57 2.13 -7.40
C ARG A 96 -6.15 1.15 -8.47
N TYR A 97 -7.02 0.92 -9.45
CA TYR A 97 -6.86 -0.15 -10.43
C TYR A 97 -6.47 0.37 -11.81
N VAL A 98 -6.72 1.65 -12.12
CA VAL A 98 -6.23 2.25 -13.36
C VAL A 98 -4.83 2.77 -13.09
N PRO A 99 -3.81 2.30 -13.83
CA PRO A 99 -2.47 2.86 -13.75
C PRO A 99 -2.51 4.36 -14.03
N ASP A 100 -1.97 5.14 -13.12
CA ASP A 100 -1.72 6.57 -13.33
C ASP A 100 -0.53 6.77 -14.28
N GLU A 101 -0.10 8.02 -14.44
CA GLU A 101 1.04 8.34 -15.30
C GLU A 101 2.34 7.72 -14.78
N ARG A 102 2.48 7.49 -13.46
CA ARG A 102 3.73 7.02 -12.83
C ARG A 102 4.22 5.69 -13.41
N PRO A 103 3.43 4.60 -13.50
CA PRO A 103 3.81 3.38 -14.21
C PRO A 103 4.17 3.58 -15.67
N GLN A 104 3.51 4.51 -16.38
CA GLN A 104 3.80 4.80 -17.78
C GLN A 104 5.17 5.48 -17.93
N GLN A 105 5.49 6.43 -17.04
CA GLN A 105 6.81 7.05 -16.99
C GLN A 105 7.89 6.04 -16.61
N PHE A 106 7.59 5.08 -15.74
CA PHE A 106 8.54 4.03 -15.36
C PHE A 106 8.97 3.17 -16.56
N ALA A 107 8.06 2.87 -17.49
CA ALA A 107 8.39 2.09 -18.68
C ALA A 107 9.49 2.74 -19.54
N LYS A 108 9.58 4.08 -19.55
CA LYS A 108 10.60 4.82 -20.30
C LYS A 108 12.01 4.64 -19.71
N ILE A 109 12.12 4.57 -18.38
CA ILE A 109 13.42 4.38 -17.72
C ILE A 109 13.83 2.92 -17.65
N ALA A 110 12.87 1.99 -17.62
CA ALA A 110 13.15 0.56 -17.56
C ALA A 110 14.00 0.09 -18.75
N SER A 111 13.81 0.68 -19.93
CA SER A 111 14.62 0.37 -21.13
C SER A 111 16.06 0.89 -21.08
N LEU A 112 16.38 1.83 -20.18
CA LEU A 112 17.72 2.44 -20.08
C LEU A 112 18.70 1.55 -19.30
N ILE A 113 18.18 0.59 -18.53
CA ILE A 113 18.96 -0.18 -17.57
C ILE A 113 19.03 -1.63 -18.06
N PRO A 114 20.23 -2.15 -18.39
CA PRO A 114 20.36 -3.52 -18.87
C PRO A 114 20.10 -4.51 -17.72
N PRO A 115 19.50 -5.70 -17.98
CA PRO A 115 19.26 -6.70 -16.94
C PRO A 115 20.52 -7.18 -16.19
N THR A 116 21.69 -7.04 -16.83
CA THR A 116 23.00 -7.37 -16.23
C THR A 116 23.51 -6.28 -15.27
N ALA A 117 22.79 -5.18 -15.07
CA ALA A 117 23.22 -4.13 -14.16
C ALA A 117 22.94 -4.45 -12.70
N ARG A 118 23.72 -3.86 -11.81
CA ARG A 118 23.43 -3.79 -10.37
C ARG A 118 22.72 -2.48 -10.07
N VAL A 119 21.48 -2.55 -9.61
CA VAL A 119 20.59 -1.39 -9.50
C VAL A 119 20.24 -1.12 -8.04
N ALA A 120 20.50 0.09 -7.57
CA ALA A 120 19.92 0.57 -6.31
C ALA A 120 18.66 1.39 -6.62
N SER A 121 17.60 1.22 -5.85
CA SER A 121 16.34 1.94 -6.11
C SER A 121 15.51 2.15 -4.87
N THR A 122 14.74 3.23 -4.84
CA THR A 122 13.78 3.50 -3.75
C THR A 122 12.72 2.38 -3.61
N ASP A 123 12.26 2.13 -2.38
CA ASP A 123 11.40 1.00 -2.00
C ASP A 123 10.22 0.71 -2.93
N PHE A 124 9.48 1.74 -3.36
CA PHE A 124 8.24 1.55 -4.15
C PHE A 124 8.48 1.26 -5.64
N VAL A 125 9.74 1.25 -6.05
CA VAL A 125 10.19 0.90 -7.40
C VAL A 125 11.05 -0.36 -7.37
N HIS A 126 11.72 -0.63 -6.25
CA HIS A 126 12.61 -1.76 -6.04
C HIS A 126 12.08 -3.13 -6.51
N PRO A 127 10.80 -3.52 -6.28
CA PRO A 127 10.28 -4.78 -6.79
C PRO A 127 10.45 -4.98 -8.31
N ARG A 128 10.50 -3.88 -9.08
CA ARG A 128 10.67 -3.92 -10.54
C ARG A 128 12.10 -4.24 -10.99
N TYR A 129 13.10 -4.15 -10.10
CA TYR A 129 14.50 -4.44 -10.42
C TYR A 129 15.02 -5.75 -9.80
N THR A 130 14.16 -6.51 -9.11
CA THR A 130 14.52 -7.76 -8.41
C THR A 130 15.08 -8.86 -9.30
N HIS A 131 14.89 -8.78 -10.62
CA HIS A 131 15.36 -9.74 -11.61
C HIS A 131 16.66 -9.32 -12.31
N PHE A 132 17.27 -8.21 -11.89
CA PHE A 132 18.56 -7.74 -12.39
C PHE A 132 19.71 -8.47 -11.68
N GLU A 133 20.96 -8.31 -12.15
CA GLU A 133 22.13 -8.98 -11.54
C GLU A 133 22.17 -8.79 -10.02
N ARG A 134 21.94 -7.56 -9.56
CA ARG A 134 21.65 -7.26 -8.15
C ARG A 134 20.65 -6.12 -8.03
N SER A 135 19.78 -6.21 -7.03
CA SER A 135 18.86 -5.14 -6.65
C SER A 135 19.13 -4.71 -5.21
N TYR A 136 19.40 -3.43 -5.00
CA TYR A 136 19.61 -2.82 -3.69
C TYR A 136 18.48 -1.84 -3.34
N ASP A 137 18.18 -1.75 -2.04
CA ASP A 137 17.34 -0.70 -1.49
C ASP A 137 18.16 0.59 -1.40
N TYR A 138 17.68 1.65 -2.06
CA TYR A 138 18.23 3.00 -1.93
C TYR A 138 17.40 3.77 -0.89
N SER A 139 17.91 3.84 0.34
CA SER A 139 17.24 4.49 1.47
C SER A 139 18.19 5.25 2.40
N GLN A 140 17.61 6.04 3.30
CA GLN A 140 18.34 6.77 4.36
C GLN A 140 18.82 5.86 5.50
N TYR A 141 18.47 4.58 5.47
CA TYR A 141 18.82 3.64 6.53
C TYR A 141 20.20 3.02 6.29
N PRO A 142 21.03 2.86 7.33
CA PRO A 142 22.29 2.14 7.20
C PRO A 142 22.01 0.67 6.88
N ARG A 143 22.71 0.15 5.86
CA ARG A 143 22.59 -1.26 5.44
C ARG A 143 23.94 -1.96 5.48
N VAL A 144 23.96 -3.21 5.92
CA VAL A 144 25.19 -4.04 5.98
C VAL A 144 25.84 -4.18 4.60
N VAL A 145 25.01 -4.35 3.56
CA VAL A 145 25.47 -4.45 2.16
C VAL A 145 26.16 -3.18 1.66
N ASN A 146 25.95 -2.05 2.33
CA ASN A 146 26.64 -0.78 2.07
C ASN A 146 27.55 -0.38 3.25
N GLY A 147 28.16 -1.36 3.94
CA GLY A 147 29.09 -1.10 5.04
C GLY A 147 28.49 -0.30 6.21
N ASN A 148 27.20 -0.51 6.51
CA ASN A 148 26.42 0.23 7.50
C ASN A 148 26.30 1.74 7.21
N ARG A 149 26.26 2.11 5.93
CA ARG A 149 26.01 3.49 5.47
C ARG A 149 24.68 3.57 4.69
N PRO A 150 24.04 4.75 4.65
CA PRO A 150 22.86 4.96 3.81
C PRO A 150 23.20 5.03 2.31
N GLY A 151 22.18 4.95 1.45
CA GLY A 151 22.27 5.07 -0.02
C GLY A 151 22.87 3.84 -0.72
N ALA A 152 23.43 4.04 -1.93
CA ALA A 152 23.81 2.93 -2.80
C ALA A 152 25.17 2.30 -2.44
N PRO A 153 25.31 0.95 -2.52
CA PRO A 153 26.60 0.26 -2.44
C PRO A 153 27.60 0.67 -3.51
N ASP A 154 28.89 0.49 -3.22
CA ASP A 154 29.99 0.86 -4.12
C ASP A 154 30.05 0.09 -5.43
N ASP A 155 29.42 -1.09 -5.54
CA ASP A 155 29.35 -1.88 -6.78
C ASP A 155 28.11 -1.57 -7.64
N THR A 156 27.29 -0.60 -7.24
CA THR A 156 26.05 -0.22 -7.94
C THR A 156 26.33 0.48 -9.26
N ASP A 157 25.73 0.01 -10.36
CA ASP A 157 25.86 0.60 -11.69
C ASP A 157 24.82 1.70 -11.95
N TYR A 158 23.59 1.53 -11.44
CA TYR A 158 22.48 2.47 -11.64
C TYR A 158 21.75 2.77 -10.33
N ILE A 159 21.33 4.02 -10.15
CA ILE A 159 20.44 4.42 -9.06
C ILE A 159 19.14 4.95 -9.66
N VAL A 160 18.00 4.41 -9.21
CA VAL A 160 16.67 4.82 -9.67
C VAL A 160 15.84 5.34 -8.50
N ILE A 161 15.49 6.61 -8.56
CA ILE A 161 14.81 7.31 -7.47
C ILE A 161 13.43 7.74 -7.94
N ASP A 162 12.42 7.39 -7.15
CA ASP A 162 11.06 7.90 -7.31
C ASP A 162 10.89 9.23 -6.58
N THR A 163 10.51 10.29 -7.29
CA THR A 163 10.37 11.64 -6.71
C THR A 163 8.93 11.98 -6.31
N ARG A 164 7.96 11.15 -6.70
CA ARG A 164 6.52 11.44 -6.59
C ARG A 164 5.82 10.62 -5.51
N HIS A 165 6.47 9.59 -4.98
CA HIS A 165 5.90 8.81 -3.88
C HIS A 165 5.69 9.69 -2.63
N PRO A 166 4.58 9.56 -1.89
CA PRO A 166 4.31 10.36 -0.67
C PRO A 166 5.36 10.29 0.44
N TYR A 167 6.22 9.27 0.43
CA TYR A 167 7.33 9.11 1.39
C TYR A 167 8.70 9.37 0.77
N SER A 168 8.75 9.87 -0.46
CA SER A 168 10.02 10.27 -1.05
C SER A 168 10.54 11.53 -0.37
N TRP A 169 11.84 11.53 -0.05
CA TRP A 169 12.57 12.69 0.48
C TRP A 169 13.48 13.34 -0.56
N ILE A 170 13.44 12.86 -1.80
CA ILE A 170 14.22 13.37 -2.93
C ILE A 170 13.21 13.82 -3.97
N HIS A 171 13.14 15.12 -4.22
CA HIS A 171 12.19 15.69 -5.17
C HIS A 171 12.87 16.24 -6.42
N GLY A 172 14.19 16.47 -6.35
CA GLY A 172 15.01 16.88 -7.49
C GLY A 172 16.43 16.32 -7.43
N PRO A 173 17.21 16.45 -8.53
CA PRO A 173 18.61 16.02 -8.58
C PRO A 173 19.49 16.66 -7.49
N GLU A 174 19.17 17.88 -7.08
CA GLU A 174 19.83 18.62 -6.01
C GLU A 174 19.70 17.94 -4.63
N ASP A 175 18.68 17.11 -4.41
CA ASP A 175 18.51 16.36 -3.16
C ASP A 175 19.33 15.06 -3.15
N VAL A 176 19.86 14.65 -4.31
CA VAL A 176 20.57 13.39 -4.46
C VAL A 176 21.99 13.53 -3.91
N ARG A 177 22.29 12.75 -2.86
CA ARG A 177 23.57 12.74 -2.18
C ARG A 177 24.73 12.48 -3.14
N GLU A 178 24.61 11.47 -3.99
CA GLU A 178 25.65 11.02 -4.91
C GLU A 178 26.07 12.12 -5.90
N LEU A 179 25.12 12.94 -6.37
CA LEU A 179 25.43 14.09 -7.22
C LEU A 179 26.13 15.22 -6.46
N ARG A 180 25.90 15.33 -5.14
CA ARG A 180 26.51 16.36 -4.29
C ARG A 180 27.89 15.97 -3.77
N THR A 181 28.06 14.73 -3.35
CA THR A 181 29.28 14.25 -2.69
C THR A 181 30.25 13.59 -3.66
N GLU A 182 29.74 12.98 -4.73
CA GLU A 182 30.52 12.17 -5.67
C GLU A 182 30.14 12.46 -7.14
N PRO A 183 30.08 13.74 -7.57
CA PRO A 183 29.66 14.11 -8.93
C PRO A 183 30.55 13.51 -10.03
N ASP A 184 31.81 13.21 -9.71
CA ASP A 184 32.75 12.60 -10.65
C ASP A 184 32.47 11.10 -10.88
N ARG A 185 31.77 10.43 -9.97
CA ARG A 185 31.42 9.01 -10.07
C ARG A 185 30.07 8.76 -10.74
N TRP A 186 29.20 9.77 -10.73
CA TRP A 186 27.81 9.61 -11.18
C TRP A 186 27.47 10.59 -12.29
N GLU A 187 26.75 10.08 -13.28
CA GLU A 187 26.16 10.82 -14.37
C GLU A 187 24.64 10.81 -14.18
N LEU A 188 24.04 12.01 -14.14
CA LEU A 188 22.59 12.15 -14.19
C LEU A 188 22.15 11.92 -15.64
N LEU A 189 21.31 10.91 -15.88
CA LEU A 189 20.73 10.69 -17.19
C LEU A 189 19.65 11.75 -17.49
N PRO A 190 19.42 12.10 -18.77
CA PRO A 190 18.35 13.02 -19.16
C PRO A 190 16.99 12.55 -18.63
N ASP A 191 16.20 13.50 -18.14
CA ASP A 191 14.85 13.20 -17.66
C ASP A 191 13.86 13.11 -18.82
N GLU A 192 13.42 11.88 -19.13
CA GLU A 192 12.36 11.59 -20.10
C GLU A 192 10.99 11.36 -19.44
N THR A 193 10.94 11.52 -18.11
CA THR A 193 9.81 11.12 -17.25
C THR A 193 8.99 12.29 -16.73
N ASN A 194 9.31 13.53 -17.13
CA ASN A 194 8.68 14.76 -16.62
C ASN A 194 8.80 14.88 -15.09
N GLY A 195 9.98 14.56 -14.55
CA GLY A 195 10.30 14.68 -13.14
C GLY A 195 9.70 13.59 -12.27
N TYR A 196 9.23 12.46 -12.82
CA TYR A 196 8.73 11.33 -12.03
C TYR A 196 9.85 10.46 -11.45
N PHE A 197 10.95 10.31 -12.20
CA PHE A 197 12.08 9.51 -11.80
C PHE A 197 13.40 10.22 -12.08
N ILE A 198 14.34 10.04 -11.17
CA ILE A 198 15.73 10.42 -11.37
C ILE A 198 16.53 9.14 -11.58
N VAL A 199 17.33 9.10 -12.65
CA VAL A 199 18.19 7.96 -12.95
C VAL A 199 19.64 8.42 -12.99
N LEU A 200 20.46 7.81 -12.14
CA LEU A 200 21.91 8.00 -12.15
C LEU A 200 22.56 6.77 -12.75
N LYS A 201 23.54 6.99 -13.59
CA LYS A 201 24.43 5.96 -14.13
C LYS A 201 25.83 6.17 -13.56
N ARG A 202 26.47 5.09 -13.16
CA ARG A 202 27.87 5.12 -12.77
C ARG A 202 28.74 5.45 -13.97
N LYS A 203 29.57 6.49 -13.83
CA LYS A 203 30.62 6.81 -14.80
C LYS A 203 31.64 5.68 -14.75
N THR A 204 31.83 5.00 -15.87
CA THR A 204 32.93 4.06 -16.01
C THR A 204 34.18 4.89 -16.20
N ASN A 205 35.07 4.92 -15.20
CA ASN A 205 36.40 5.48 -15.40
C ASN A 205 37.09 4.59 -16.45
N VAL A 206 37.11 5.04 -17.71
CA VAL A 206 38.08 4.53 -18.67
C VAL A 206 39.42 5.02 -18.15
N VAL A 207 40.07 4.20 -17.32
CA VAL A 207 41.49 4.34 -17.08
C VAL A 207 42.13 4.07 -18.45
N GLU A 208 42.46 5.13 -19.19
CA GLU A 208 43.42 5.03 -20.28
C GLU A 208 44.69 4.41 -19.68
N GLN A 209 44.87 3.12 -19.92
CA GLN A 209 46.12 2.45 -19.67
C GLN A 209 47.14 3.09 -20.63
N LYS A 210 48.03 3.91 -20.05
CA LYS A 210 49.23 4.44 -20.70
C LYS A 210 50.08 3.34 -21.30
#